data_AF-A0A427AV61-F1
#
_entry.id   AF-A0A427AV61-F1
#
_cell.length_a   1.000
_cell.length_b   1.000
_cell.length_c   1.000
_cell.angle_alpha   90.00
_cell.angle_beta   90.00
_cell.angle_gamma   90.00
#
_symmetry.space_group_name_H-M   'P 1'
#
loop_
_entity.id
_entity.type
_entity.pdbx_description
1 polymer ?
#
loop_
_entity_poly.entity_id
_entity_poly.type
_entity_poly.pdbx_seq_one_letter_code
_entity_poly.pdbx_strand_id
1 'polypeptide(L)' 'VVFTTLRVQTHGEEASNQQLHENLDLLEEKRVDAHLRTLAYRRVVAKLYNRRGKLAPNWEGPYRVNEVVREWTYTLATT' A
#
# COMPACT_ATOMS: atom_id res chain seq x y z
N VAL A 1 38.41 -27.59 15.07
CA VAL A 1 38.86 -26.89 13.85
C VAL A 1 37.61 -26.41 13.11
N VAL A 2 37.48 -25.10 12.85
CA VAL A 2 36.34 -24.54 12.11
C VAL A 2 36.69 -24.54 10.64
N PHE A 3 35.93 -25.26 9.81
CA PHE A 3 36.10 -25.27 8.37
C PHE A 3 35.19 -24.21 7.75
N THR A 4 35.77 -23.26 7.04
CA THR A 4 35.02 -22.22 6.32
C THR A 4 34.51 -22.75 4.99
N THR A 5 33.30 -22.35 4.61
CA THR A 5 32.72 -22.73 3.30
C THR A 5 33.38 -21.97 2.16
N LEU A 6 33.45 -22.59 0.97
CA LEU A 6 34.05 -21.98 -0.23
C LEU A 6 33.46 -20.59 -0.54
N ARG A 7 32.15 -20.41 -0.33
CA ARG A 7 31.45 -19.14 -0.49
C ARG A 7 32.01 -18.01 0.41
N VAL A 8 32.48 -18.34 1.61
CA VAL A 8 33.11 -17.40 2.55
C VAL A 8 34.55 -17.11 2.12
N GLN A 9 35.25 -18.10 1.57
CA GLN A 9 36.61 -17.93 1.05
C GLN A 9 36.68 -17.10 -0.24
N THR A 10 35.63 -17.16 -1.07
CA THR A 10 35.53 -16.40 -2.33
C THR A 10 34.69 -15.14 -2.21
N HIS A 11 34.28 -14.75 -1.00
CA HIS A 11 33.44 -13.58 -0.79
C HIS A 11 34.26 -12.29 -0.94
N GLY A 12 33.93 -11.48 -1.93
CA GLY A 12 34.46 -10.12 -2.08
C GLY A 12 33.80 -9.18 -1.06
N GLU A 13 34.22 -9.26 0.20
CA GLU A 13 33.67 -8.47 1.30
C GLU A 13 33.73 -6.97 1.02
N GLU A 14 34.83 -6.49 0.46
CA GLU A 14 35.02 -5.10 0.07
C GLU A 14 33.96 -4.62 -0.93
N ALA A 15 33.72 -5.39 -2.00
CA ALA A 15 32.75 -5.05 -3.03
C ALA A 15 31.31 -5.11 -2.49
N SER A 16 31.01 -6.09 -1.64
CA SER A 16 29.71 -6.19 -0.97
C SER A 16 29.45 -5.02 -0.02
N ASN A 17 30.46 -4.62 0.76
CA ASN A 17 30.37 -3.48 1.67
C ASN A 17 30.26 -2.15 0.92
N GLN A 18 31.00 -2.00 -0.18
CA GLN A 18 30.89 -0.84 -1.06
C GLN A 18 29.47 -0.72 -1.63
N GLN A 19 28.91 -1.81 -2.15
CA GLN A 19 27.54 -1.83 -2.66
C GLN A 19 26.50 -1.58 -1.55
N LEU A 20 26.75 -2.04 -0.33
CA LEU A 20 25.87 -1.74 0.80
C LEU A 20 25.87 -0.24 1.12
N HIS A 21 27.04 0.40 1.14
CA HIS A 21 27.14 1.85 1.35
C HIS A 21 26.37 2.63 0.27
N GLU A 22 26.56 2.32 -1.01
CA GLU A 22 25.83 2.98 -2.10
C GLU A 22 24.31 2.82 -1.96
N ASN A 23 23.84 1.65 -1.53
CA ASN A 23 22.42 1.43 -1.28
C ASN A 23 21.88 2.23 -0.08
N LEU A 24 22.69 2.37 0.98
CA LEU A 24 22.34 3.16 2.16
C LEU A 24 22.30 4.66 1.85
N ASP A 25 23.26 5.16 1.06
CA ASP A 25 23.32 6.56 0.63
C ASP A 25 22.06 6.94 -0.18
N LEU A 26 21.58 6.04 -1.05
CA LEU A 26 20.40 6.27 -1.89
C LEU A 26 19.06 5.88 -1.22
N LEU A 27 19.09 5.36 0.01
CA LEU A 27 17.90 4.80 0.65
C LEU A 27 16.82 5.86 0.91
N GLU A 28 17.23 7.04 1.39
CA GLU A 28 16.30 8.15 1.65
C GLU A 28 15.66 8.67 0.37
N GLU A 29 16.43 8.82 -0.72
CA GLU A 29 15.90 9.23 -2.03
C GLU A 29 14.81 8.25 -2.51
N LYS A 30 15.07 6.94 -2.47
CA LYS A 30 14.09 5.92 -2.83
C LYS A 30 12.85 5.95 -1.94
N ARG A 31 13.01 6.22 -0.65
CA ARG A 31 11.88 6.38 0.28
C ARG A 31 11.05 7.59 -0.10
N VAL A 32 11.66 8.76 -0.32
CA VAL A 32 10.97 9.98 -0.73
C VAL A 32 10.20 9.77 -2.02
N ASP A 33 10.82 9.13 -3.02
CA ASP A 33 10.18 8.78 -4.29
C ASP A 33 8.96 7.87 -4.11
N ALA A 34 9.07 6.84 -3.26
CA ALA A 34 7.94 5.95 -2.96
C ALA A 34 6.78 6.70 -2.26
N HIS A 35 7.10 7.62 -1.34
CA HIS A 35 6.11 8.47 -0.69
C HIS A 35 5.42 9.39 -1.69
N LEU A 36 6.19 10.02 -2.59
CA LEU A 36 5.66 10.90 -3.63
C LEU A 36 4.72 10.16 -4.58
N ARG A 37 5.10 8.95 -5.03
CA ARG A 37 4.23 8.07 -5.84
C ARG A 37 2.93 7.72 -5.11
N THR A 38 3.03 7.38 -3.82
CA THR A 38 1.86 7.08 -2.98
C THR A 38 0.92 8.28 -2.86
N LEU A 39 1.45 9.47 -2.60
CA LEU A 39 0.67 10.70 -2.51
C LEU A 39 0.00 11.06 -3.85
N ALA A 40 0.73 10.92 -4.96
CA ALA A 40 0.19 11.15 -6.29
C ALA A 40 -0.97 10.18 -6.60
N TYR A 41 -0.80 8.90 -6.32
CA TYR A 41 -1.86 7.90 -6.47
C TYR A 41 -3.10 8.24 -5.64
N ARG A 42 -2.91 8.53 -4.34
CA ARG A 42 -4.01 8.91 -3.44
C ARG A 42 -4.76 10.14 -3.96
N ARG A 43 -4.04 11.15 -4.49
CA ARG A 43 -4.64 12.35 -5.08
C ARG A 43 -5.47 12.04 -6.33
N VAL A 44 -4.97 11.19 -7.23
CA VAL A 44 -5.70 10.76 -8.43
C VAL A 44 -6.97 10.00 -8.04
N VAL A 45 -6.86 9.04 -7.12
CA VAL A 45 -8.00 8.27 -6.60
C VAL A 45 -9.04 9.19 -5.96
N ALA A 46 -8.61 10.09 -5.05
CA ALA A 46 -9.51 11.05 -4.43
C ALA A 46 -10.20 11.95 -5.47
N LYS A 47 -9.48 12.41 -6.50
CA LYS A 47 -10.06 13.19 -7.60
C LYS A 47 -11.10 12.39 -8.38
N LEU A 48 -10.87 11.10 -8.64
CA LEU A 48 -11.83 10.23 -9.33
C LEU A 48 -13.12 10.05 -8.51
N TYR A 49 -13.01 9.78 -7.20
CA TYR A 49 -14.17 9.64 -6.33
C TYR A 49 -14.89 10.96 -6.07
N ASN A 50 -14.18 12.08 -5.92
CA ASN A 50 -14.79 13.40 -5.75
C ASN A 50 -15.43 13.91 -7.05
N ARG A 51 -14.85 13.59 -8.21
CA ARG A 51 -15.47 13.89 -9.52
C ARG A 51 -16.76 13.09 -9.74
N ARG A 52 -16.92 11.96 -9.06
CA ARG A 52 -18.18 11.23 -8.97
C ARG A 52 -19.20 11.92 -8.05
N GLY A 53 -19.03 13.15 -7.58
CA GLY A 53 -20.17 13.91 -7.03
C GLY A 53 -21.40 13.83 -7.97
N LYS A 54 -22.63 13.85 -7.44
CA LYS A 54 -23.92 13.68 -8.16
C LYS A 54 -24.10 12.41 -9.03
N LEU A 55 -23.05 11.67 -9.36
CA LEU A 55 -23.04 10.44 -10.20
C LEU A 55 -22.32 9.24 -9.52
N ALA A 56 -21.94 9.39 -8.26
CA ALA A 56 -21.52 8.29 -7.41
C ALA A 56 -22.74 7.38 -7.22
N PRO A 57 -22.55 6.05 -7.08
CA PRO A 57 -23.67 5.21 -6.71
C PRO A 57 -24.29 5.80 -5.43
N ASN A 58 -25.60 6.05 -5.45
CA ASN A 58 -26.34 6.63 -4.33
C ASN A 58 -26.57 5.59 -3.23
N TRP A 59 -25.56 4.79 -2.87
CA TRP A 59 -25.69 3.76 -1.83
C TRP A 59 -26.17 4.33 -0.49
N GLU A 60 -26.15 5.65 -0.32
CA GLU A 60 -27.09 6.39 0.54
C GLU A 60 -28.50 6.35 -0.04
N GLY A 61 -29.05 5.14 -0.18
CA GLY A 61 -30.48 5.00 -0.39
C GLY A 61 -31.20 5.43 0.88
N PRO A 62 -32.49 5.81 0.81
CA PRO A 62 -33.32 6.16 1.96
C PRO A 62 -33.66 4.95 2.85
N TYR A 63 -32.82 3.93 2.81
CA TYR A 63 -33.07 2.62 3.37
C TYR A 63 -32.67 2.58 4.83
N ARG A 64 -33.65 2.40 5.71
CA ARG A 64 -33.41 2.13 7.13
C ARG A 64 -33.46 0.62 7.37
N VAL A 65 -32.56 0.12 8.20
CA VAL A 65 -32.58 -1.28 8.65
C VAL A 65 -33.78 -1.45 9.58
N ASN A 66 -34.72 -2.31 9.18
CA ASN A 66 -35.88 -2.65 10.01
C ASN A 66 -35.60 -3.88 10.88
N GLU A 67 -34.92 -4.88 10.34
CA GLU A 67 -34.62 -6.12 11.06
C GLU A 67 -33.30 -6.75 10.58
N VAL A 68 -32.61 -7.40 11.52
CA VAL A 68 -31.46 -8.26 11.22
C VAL A 68 -31.96 -9.70 11.15
N VAL A 69 -32.04 -10.26 9.94
CA VAL A 69 -32.52 -11.63 9.74
C VAL A 69 -31.44 -12.63 10.14
N ARG A 70 -30.20 -12.38 9.66
CA ARG A 70 -28.98 -13.15 9.94
C ARG A 70 -27.77 -12.25 9.79
N GLU A 71 -26.61 -12.71 10.25
CA GLU A 71 -25.35 -12.00 10.01
C GLU A 71 -25.21 -11.67 8.51
N TRP A 72 -24.92 -10.40 8.19
CA TRP A 72 -24.83 -9.85 6.83
C TRP A 72 -26.14 -9.81 6.02
N THR A 73 -27.30 -10.17 6.59
CA THR A 73 -28.60 -10.15 5.91
C THR A 73 -29.60 -9.28 6.66
N TYR A 74 -29.99 -8.17 6.03
CA TYR A 74 -30.85 -7.14 6.62
C TYR A 74 -32.10 -6.92 5.78
N THR A 75 -33.24 -6.69 6.43
CA THR A 75 -34.41 -6.14 5.76
C THR A 75 -34.34 -4.62 5.82
N LEU A 76 -34.52 -4.00 4.66
CA LEU A 76 -34.47 -2.56 4.48
C LEU A 76 -35.88 -2.03 4.19
N ALA A 77 -36.22 -0.87 4.75
CA ALA A 77 -37.41 -0.12 4.37
C ALA A 77 -37.06 1.24 3.76
N THR A 78 -37.82 1.62 2.76
CA THR A 78 -37.80 2.96 2.15
C THR A 78 -38.71 3.88 2.94
N THR A 79 -38.24 5.08 3.32
CA THR A 79 -39.10 6.18 3.83
C THR A 79 -40.05 6.73 2.77
#